data_AF-A0A510G7B4-F1
#
_entry.id   AF-A0A510G7B4-F1
#
_cell.length_a   1.000
_cell.length_b   1.000
_cell.length_c   1.000
_cell.angle_alpha   90.00
_cell.angle_beta   90.00
_cell.angle_gamma   90.00
#
_symmetry.space_group_name_H-M   'P 1'
#
loop_
_entity.id
_entity.type
_entity.pdbx_description
1 polymer ?
#
loop_
_entity_poly.entity_id
_entity_poly.type
_entity_poly.pdbx_seq_one_letter_code
_entity_poly.pdbx_strand_id
1 'polypeptide(L)'
;MNFHDIRMPEFIESFAVGKPEFSTSHAIIKSGREARYLDRNYGCQKYLIKNARLSSTEFEQFNSFFKARRGSNFAFRFRDYADYKGINEVIAKGDGNLNKFQLRK
;
A
#
# COMPACT_ATOMS: atom_id res chain seq x y z
N MET A 1 8.36 16.34 -3.44
CA MET A 1 9.25 16.11 -2.29
C MET A 1 8.45 16.10 -0.99
N ASN A 2 7.47 15.18 -0.84
CA ASN A 2 6.62 15.13 0.36
C ASN A 2 6.56 13.69 0.89
N PHE A 3 7.69 13.19 1.38
CA PHE A 3 7.81 11.87 1.97
C PHE A 3 8.55 11.98 3.30
N HIS A 4 7.93 11.49 4.36
CA HIS A 4 8.55 11.35 5.66
C HIS A 4 8.99 9.90 5.83
N ASP A 5 10.29 9.72 6.08
CA ASP A 5 10.88 8.38 6.11
C ASP A 5 10.66 7.65 7.44
N ILE A 6 9.40 7.54 7.82
CA ILE A 6 8.93 7.07 9.12
C ILE A 6 7.73 6.16 8.90
N ARG A 7 7.60 5.17 9.78
CA ARG A 7 6.56 4.15 9.68
C ARG A 7 5.35 4.48 10.55
N MET A 8 4.17 4.09 10.08
CA MET A 8 2.94 4.18 10.87
C MET A 8 3.08 3.32 12.15
N PRO A 9 2.46 3.71 13.28
CA PRO A 9 2.56 2.93 14.51
C PRO A 9 2.07 1.49 14.33
N GLU A 10 2.87 0.53 14.79
CA GLU A 10 2.66 -0.90 14.52
C GLU A 10 1.34 -1.45 15.07
N PHE A 11 0.88 -0.93 16.23
CA PHE A 11 -0.37 -1.32 16.86
C PHE A 11 -1.62 -0.98 16.01
N ILE A 12 -1.49 -0.17 14.95
CA ILE A 12 -2.58 0.14 14.01
C ILE A 12 -2.40 -0.58 12.68
N GLU A 13 -1.16 -0.75 12.23
CA GLU A 13 -0.88 -1.38 10.93
C GLU A 13 -1.45 -2.81 10.86
N SER A 14 -1.48 -3.55 11.97
CA SER A 14 -2.05 -4.89 12.05
C SER A 14 -3.57 -4.96 11.78
N PHE A 15 -4.29 -3.85 11.97
CA PHE A 15 -5.73 -3.75 11.75
C PHE A 15 -6.09 -3.29 10.33
N ALA A 16 -5.09 -3.07 9.48
CA ALA A 16 -5.30 -2.62 8.11
C ALA A 16 -5.73 -3.79 7.21
N VAL A 17 -6.88 -3.61 6.55
CA VAL A 17 -7.39 -4.54 5.53
C VAL A 17 -7.15 -3.93 4.16
N GLY A 18 -6.26 -4.54 3.38
CA GLY A 18 -5.93 -4.12 2.02
C GLY A 18 -6.93 -4.67 0.98
N LYS A 19 -7.23 -3.86 -0.03
CA LYS A 19 -7.87 -4.31 -1.26
C LYS A 19 -7.19 -3.66 -2.47
N PRO A 20 -6.97 -4.40 -3.57
CA PRO A 20 -6.48 -3.81 -4.80
C PRO A 20 -7.60 -3.00 -5.46
N GLU A 21 -7.31 -1.76 -5.84
CA GLU A 21 -8.19 -0.92 -6.66
C GLU A 21 -7.52 -0.63 -8.01
N PHE A 22 -8.29 -0.82 -9.09
CA PHE A 22 -7.93 -0.39 -10.45
C PHE A 22 -8.79 0.82 -10.81
N SER A 23 -8.19 1.81 -11.46
CA SER A 23 -8.92 2.96 -11.97
C SER A 23 -9.31 2.68 -13.41
N THR A 24 -10.60 2.52 -13.66
CA THR A 24 -11.16 2.29 -14.99
C THR A 24 -12.30 3.27 -15.22
N SER A 25 -12.20 4.06 -16.29
CA SER A 25 -13.25 4.94 -16.76
C SER A 25 -14.09 4.24 -17.82
N HIS A 26 -15.40 4.56 -17.85
CA HIS A 26 -16.38 3.95 -18.75
C HIS A 26 -17.08 5.05 -19.54
N ALA A 27 -17.24 4.85 -20.85
CA ALA A 27 -17.96 5.77 -21.73
C ALA A 27 -18.86 5.01 -22.70
N ILE A 28 -20.04 5.57 -22.98
CA ILE A 28 -20.93 5.06 -24.04
C ILE A 28 -20.55 5.79 -25.33
N ILE A 29 -20.14 5.04 -26.36
CA ILE A 29 -19.82 5.62 -27.66
C ILE A 29 -21.09 5.83 -28.50
N LYS A 30 -21.02 6.67 -29.54
CA LYS A 30 -22.18 7.03 -30.38
C LYS A 30 -22.94 5.83 -30.97
N SER A 31 -22.30 4.68 -31.12
CA SER A 31 -22.91 3.44 -31.58
C SER A 31 -23.67 2.64 -30.49
N GLY A 32 -23.77 3.19 -29.27
CA GLY A 32 -24.44 2.55 -28.14
C GLY A 32 -23.63 1.48 -27.41
N ARG A 33 -22.38 1.22 -27.81
CA ARG A 33 -21.48 0.28 -27.13
C ARG A 33 -20.77 0.95 -25.95
N GLU A 34 -20.41 0.17 -24.94
CA GLU A 34 -19.56 0.61 -23.83
C GLU A 34 -18.08 0.46 -24.20
N ALA A 35 -17.29 1.50 -23.95
CA ALA A 35 -15.83 1.47 -24.01
C ALA A 35 -15.26 1.66 -22.59
N ARG A 36 -14.21 0.90 -22.28
CA ARG A 36 -13.51 0.93 -20.99
C ARG A 36 -12.07 1.37 -21.20
N TYR A 37 -11.61 2.31 -20.39
CA TYR A 37 -10.25 2.81 -20.42
C TYR A 37 -9.62 2.65 -19.05
N LEU A 38 -8.45 2.04 -19.01
CA LEU A 38 -7.68 1.87 -17.79
C LEU A 38 -6.93 3.18 -17.52
N ASP A 39 -7.35 3.94 -16.51
CA ASP A 39 -6.70 5.23 -16.20
C ASP A 39 -5.34 5.02 -15.51
N ARG A 40 -5.15 3.85 -14.89
CA ARG A 40 -3.89 3.45 -14.27
C ARG A 40 -3.54 2.01 -14.59
N ASN A 41 -2.38 1.83 -15.24
CA ASN A 41 -1.89 0.53 -15.69
C ASN A 41 -1.65 -0.50 -14.57
N TYR A 42 -1.45 -0.03 -13.34
CA TYR A 42 -1.20 -0.87 -12.17
C TYR A 42 -2.31 -0.69 -11.13
N GLY A 43 -2.58 -1.75 -10.38
CA GLY A 43 -3.43 -1.67 -9.19
C GLY A 43 -2.71 -0.88 -8.09
N CYS A 44 -3.44 -0.08 -7.32
CA CYS A 44 -2.94 0.44 -6.06
C CYS A 44 -3.70 -0.22 -4.93
N GLN A 45 -2.97 -0.57 -3.88
CA GLN A 45 -3.58 -1.07 -2.66
C GLN A 45 -4.25 0.07 -1.90
N LYS A 46 -5.49 -0.16 -1.48
CA LYS A 46 -6.21 0.70 -0.55
C LYS A 46 -6.43 -0.04 0.75
N TYR A 47 -5.96 0.54 1.84
CA TYR A 47 -6.07 -0.03 3.16
C TYR A 47 -7.18 0.66 3.95
N LEU A 48 -8.01 -0.13 4.61
CA LEU A 48 -9.00 0.34 5.56
C LEU A 48 -8.69 -0.25 6.93
N ILE A 49 -8.47 0.61 7.92
CA ILE A 49 -8.30 0.19 9.31
C ILE A 49 -9.68 -0.20 9.84
N LYS A 50 -9.84 -1.46 10.26
CA LYS A 50 -11.10 -1.98 10.80
C LYS A 50 -10.88 -2.58 12.19
N ASN A 51 -11.89 -2.43 13.06
CA ASN A 51 -11.93 -3.07 14.38
C ASN A 51 -10.71 -2.77 15.29
N ALA A 52 -10.01 -1.66 15.05
CA ALA A 52 -8.91 -1.22 15.91
C ALA A 52 -9.48 -0.74 17.25
N ARG A 53 -9.15 -1.46 18.32
CA ARG A 53 -9.45 -1.06 19.69
C ARG A 53 -8.21 -0.41 20.27
N LEU A 54 -8.23 0.91 20.38
CA LEU A 54 -7.11 1.70 20.87
C LEU A 54 -7.43 2.21 22.28
N SER A 55 -6.42 2.16 23.14
CA SER A 55 -6.41 2.95 24.37
C SER A 55 -6.34 4.45 24.03
N SER A 56 -6.60 5.30 25.04
CA SER A 56 -6.55 6.76 24.87
C SER A 56 -5.17 7.23 24.37
N THR A 57 -4.10 6.66 24.92
CA THR A 57 -2.71 7.00 24.57
C THR A 57 -2.35 6.55 23.14
N GLU A 58 -2.76 5.37 22.74
CA GLU A 58 -2.58 4.86 21.36
C GLU A 58 -3.33 5.70 20.33
N PHE A 59 -4.57 6.11 20.65
CA PHE A 59 -5.36 6.98 19.79
C PHE A 59 -4.69 8.37 19.65
N GLU A 60 -4.15 8.91 20.75
CA GLU A 60 -3.46 10.19 20.72
C GLU A 60 -2.16 10.13 19.91
N GLN A 61 -1.41 9.02 20.01
CA GLN A 61 -0.24 8.75 19.17
C GLN A 61 -0.60 8.66 17.69
N PHE A 62 -1.68 7.95 17.35
CA PHE A 62 -2.19 7.88 15.98
C PHE A 62 -2.59 9.25 15.43
N ASN A 63 -3.38 10.00 16.20
CA ASN A 63 -3.84 11.31 15.78
C ASN A 63 -2.65 12.28 15.60
N SER A 64 -1.70 12.27 16.53
CA SER A 64 -0.47 13.05 16.45
C SER A 64 0.38 12.66 15.23
N PHE A 65 0.44 11.36 14.92
CA PHE A 65 1.11 10.88 13.72
C PHE A 65 0.51 11.52 12.46
N PHE A 66 -0.81 11.44 12.26
CA PHE A 66 -1.47 12.00 11.07
C PHE A 66 -1.44 13.54 11.02
N LYS A 67 -1.58 14.21 12.16
CA LYS A 67 -1.45 15.68 12.26
C LYS A 67 -0.08 16.16 11.79
N ALA A 68 0.99 15.48 12.21
CA ALA A 68 2.35 15.81 11.77
C ALA A 68 2.60 15.56 10.27
N ARG A 69 1.74 14.78 9.57
CA ARG A 69 1.78 14.58 8.11
C ARG A 69 0.79 15.48 7.36
N ARG A 70 0.09 16.38 8.07
CA ARG A 70 -0.92 17.29 7.51
C ARG A 70 -1.94 16.55 6.64
N GLY A 71 -2.42 15.40 7.13
CA GLY A 71 -3.33 14.53 6.39
C GLY A 71 -2.65 13.93 5.16
N SER A 72 -3.21 14.19 3.97
CA SER A 72 -2.75 13.62 2.69
C SER A 72 -1.53 14.34 2.08
N ASN A 73 -0.95 15.34 2.77
CA ASN A 73 0.12 16.14 2.20
C ASN A 73 1.47 15.40 2.15
N PHE A 74 1.80 14.59 3.18
CA PHE A 74 3.05 13.85 3.27
C PHE A 74 2.82 12.34 3.25
N ALA A 75 3.49 11.64 2.34
CA ALA A 75 3.56 10.19 2.32
C ALA A 75 4.48 9.67 3.45
N PHE A 76 4.27 8.43 3.86
CA PHE A 76 5.02 7.75 4.93
C PHE A 76 5.08 6.25 4.65
N ARG A 77 5.92 5.51 5.40
CA ARG A 77 6.01 4.06 5.28
C ARG A 77 4.83 3.39 5.98
N PHE A 78 4.23 2.42 5.31
CA PHE A 78 3.18 1.56 5.84
C PHE A 78 3.59 0.11 5.59
N ARG A 79 3.51 -0.74 6.62
CA ARG A 79 3.73 -2.18 6.45
C ARG A 79 2.45 -2.89 6.05
N ASP A 80 2.52 -3.57 4.91
CA ASP A 80 1.50 -4.53 4.52
C ASP A 80 1.74 -5.89 5.21
N TYR A 81 0.79 -6.31 6.04
CA TYR A 81 0.80 -7.62 6.71
C TYR A 81 0.17 -8.74 5.88
N ALA A 82 -0.44 -8.43 4.73
CA ALA A 82 -0.94 -9.46 3.82
C ALA A 82 0.19 -10.05 2.97
N ASP A 83 1.21 -9.26 2.67
CA ASP A 83 2.16 -9.54 1.59
C ASP A 83 3.61 -9.81 2.07
N TYR A 84 3.77 -10.19 3.34
CA TYR A 84 5.08 -10.41 3.98
C TYR A 84 5.71 -11.78 3.71
N LYS A 85 5.01 -12.68 3.01
CA LYS A 85 5.47 -14.06 2.74
C LYS A 85 5.61 -14.26 1.23
N GLY A 86 6.78 -14.77 0.80
CA GLY A 86 6.98 -15.38 -0.51
C GLY A 86 7.20 -16.88 -0.33
N ILE A 87 6.55 -17.71 -1.16
CA ILE A 87 6.71 -19.17 -1.13
C ILE A 87 7.24 -19.59 -2.50
N ASN A 88 8.40 -20.24 -2.52
CA ASN A 88 9.05 -20.73 -3.75
C ASN A 88 9.32 -19.66 -4.82
N GLU A 89 9.50 -18.40 -4.42
CA GLU A 89 9.84 -17.34 -5.37
C GLU A 89 11.31 -17.42 -5.78
N VAL A 90 11.56 -17.22 -7.08
CA VAL A 90 12.92 -17.13 -7.61
C VAL A 90 13.48 -15.77 -7.24
N ILE A 91 14.18 -15.72 -6.11
CA ILE A 91 14.81 -14.49 -5.60
C ILE A 91 16.06 -14.08 -6.38
N ALA A 92 16.66 -15.02 -7.11
CA ALA A 92 17.76 -14.80 -8.03
C ALA A 92 18.06 -16.04 -8.89
N LYS A 93 18.72 -15.81 -10.02
CA LYS A 93 19.39 -16.84 -10.80
C LYS A 93 20.89 -16.62 -10.70
N GLY A 94 21.60 -17.56 -10.06
CA GLY A 94 23.05 -17.51 -9.93
C GLY A 94 23.76 -17.87 -11.23
N ASP A 95 24.90 -17.23 -11.46
CA ASP A 95 25.85 -17.52 -12.55
C ASP A 95 27.09 -18.30 -12.04
N GLY A 96 27.08 -18.73 -10.77
CA GLY A 96 28.17 -19.44 -10.10
C GLY A 96 29.20 -18.54 -9.41
N ASN A 97 29.17 -17.21 -9.64
CA ASN A 97 30.11 -16.25 -9.04
C ASN A 97 29.43 -15.27 -8.07
N LEU A 98 28.17 -14.90 -8.33
CA LEU A 98 27.42 -13.99 -7.47
C LEU A 98 26.74 -14.74 -6.31
N ASN A 99 27.16 -14.43 -5.08
CA ASN A 99 26.60 -15.02 -3.85
C ASN A 99 25.73 -14.03 -3.04
N LYS A 100 25.49 -12.81 -3.56
CA LYS A 100 24.66 -11.78 -2.93
C LYS A 100 23.61 -11.31 -3.93
N PHE A 101 22.35 -11.39 -3.54
CA PHE A 101 21.23 -11.01 -4.39
C PHE A 101 20.35 -9.99 -3.67
N GLN A 102 19.98 -8.93 -4.38
CA GLN A 102 18.99 -7.99 -3.90
C GLN A 102 17.61 -8.60 -4.11
N LEU A 103 16.87 -8.82 -3.03
CA LEU A 103 15.45 -9.18 -3.13
C LEU A 103 14.73 -8.05 -3.86
N ARG A 104 14.13 -8.40 -5.00
CA ARG A 104 13.20 -7.57 -5.76
C ARG A 104 11.93 -8.38 -5.90
N LYS A 105 10.82 -7.80 -5.45
CA LYS A 105 9.48 -8.30 -5.70
C LYS A 105 8.91 -7.60 -6.91
#